data_AF-A0A645HE71-F1
#
_entry.id   AF-A0A645HE71-F1
#
_cell.length_a   1.000
_cell.length_b   1.000
_cell.length_c   1.000
_cell.angle_alpha   90.00
_cell.angle_beta   90.00
_cell.angle_gamma   90.00
#
_symmetry.space_group_name_H-M   'P 1'
#
loop_
_entity.id
_entity.type
_entity.pdbx_description
1 polymer ?
#
loop_
_entity_poly.entity_id
_entity_poly.type
_entity_poly.pdbx_seq_one_letter_code
_entity_poly.pdbx_strand_id
1 'polypeptide(L)' 'MHMYMMLIYKGKIIISYAGGKRWWCTGFNPNHLKADPKKLTAVFTVQFLNLKMYNAFRDRYDGNPYWTFFPEWHSAGLIF' A
#
# COMPACT_ATOMS: atom_id res chain seq x y z
N MET A 1 -11.04 0.51 7.62
CA MET A 1 -9.63 0.14 7.36
C MET A 1 -8.86 1.42 7.22
N HIS A 2 -7.57 1.39 7.53
CA HIS A 2 -6.69 2.52 7.25
C HIS A 2 -5.79 2.17 6.08
N MET A 3 -5.70 3.08 5.12
CA MET A 3 -4.93 2.88 3.89
C MET A 3 -3.81 3.91 3.84
N TYR A 4 -2.61 3.42 3.59
CA TYR A 4 -1.43 4.23 3.37
C TYR A 4 -0.89 3.92 1.99
N MET A 5 -0.33 4.92 1.33
CA MET A 5 0.31 4.75 0.04
C MET A 5 1.57 5.60 -0.04
N MET A 6 2.64 5.01 -0.55
CA MET A 6 3.84 5.71 -0.97
C MET A 6 4.06 5.44 -2.46
N LEU A 7 4.30 6.49 -3.22
CA LEU A 7 4.76 6.38 -4.59
C LEU A 7 6.23 6.78 -4.63
N ILE A 8 7.07 5.85 -5.07
CA ILE A 8 8.51 6.02 -5.15
C ILE A 8 8.89 6.14 -6.62
N TYR A 9 9.63 7.18 -6.99
CA TYR A 9 10.20 7.36 -8.32
C TYR A 9 11.72 7.49 -8.22
N LYS A 10 12.45 6.59 -8.89
CA LYS A 10 13.93 6.56 -8.85
C LYS A 10 14.50 6.56 -7.42
N GLY A 11 13.88 5.78 -6.53
CA GLY A 11 14.28 5.66 -5.12
C GLY A 11 13.87 6.82 -4.21
N LYS A 12 13.14 7.83 -4.71
CA LYS A 12 12.63 8.96 -3.91
C LYS A 12 11.11 8.88 -3.77
N ILE A 13 10.60 9.08 -2.56
CA ILE A 13 9.16 9.20 -2.33
C ILE A 13 8.69 10.51 -2.97
N ILE A 14 7.81 10.41 -3.96
CA ILE A 14 7.19 11.55 -4.65
C ILE A 14 5.75 11.79 -4.22
N ILE A 15 5.11 10.80 -3.58
CA ILE A 15 3.79 10.94 -2.95
C ILE A 15 3.80 10.12 -1.66
N SER A 16 3.27 10.71 -0.59
CA SER A 16 2.95 10.02 0.66
C SER A 16 1.52 10.35 1.06
N TYR A 17 0.70 9.32 1.24
CA TYR A 17 -0.71 9.44 1.61
C TYR A 17 -0.99 8.60 2.85
N ALA A 18 -1.60 9.24 3.86
CA ALA A 18 -2.07 8.59 5.08
C ALA A 18 -3.57 8.81 5.21
N GLY A 19 -4.35 7.86 4.70
CA GLY A 19 -5.75 8.02 4.34
C GLY A 19 -6.78 7.76 5.41
N GLY A 20 -6.49 7.94 6.70
CA GLY A 20 -7.47 7.74 7.78
C GLY A 20 -8.34 6.48 7.61
N LYS A 21 -9.60 6.50 8.07
CA LYS A 21 -10.53 5.36 7.94
C LYS A 21 -11.19 5.32 6.55
N ARG A 22 -10.43 5.03 5.49
CA ARG A 22 -10.93 4.92 4.10
C ARG A 22 -10.43 3.63 3.43
N TRP A 23 -11.15 3.18 2.40
CA TRP A 23 -10.85 1.95 1.66
C TRP A 23 -10.09 2.18 0.34
N TRP A 24 -9.82 3.44 0.00
CA TRP A 24 -9.06 3.82 -1.18
C TRP A 24 -8.02 4.89 -0.84
N CYS A 25 -6.99 4.96 -1.67
CA CYS A 25 -5.97 5.99 -1.66
C CYS A 25 -5.64 6.36 -3.09
N THR A 26 -5.33 7.64 -3.32
CA THR A 26 -4.89 8.13 -4.63
C THR A 26 -3.94 9.29 -4.40
N GLY A 27 -3.11 9.57 -5.39
CA GLY A 27 -2.20 10.71 -5.36
C GLY A 27 -1.83 11.12 -6.77
N PHE A 28 -1.73 12.44 -6.97
CA PHE A 28 -1.30 13.04 -8.22
C PHE A 28 -0.19 14.04 -7.92
N ASN A 29 0.94 13.94 -8.63
CA ASN A 29 2.06 14.86 -8.48
C ASN A 29 2.37 15.54 -9.82
N PRO A 30 1.98 16.81 -10.00
CA PRO A 30 2.17 17.54 -11.26
C PRO A 30 3.64 17.86 -11.58
N ASN A 31 4.57 17.67 -10.64
CA ASN A 31 6.00 17.87 -10.89
C ASN A 31 6.63 16.67 -11.62
N HIS A 32 5.88 15.58 -11.82
CA HIS A 32 6.37 14.32 -12.42
C HIS A 32 5.48 13.83 -13.59
N LEU A 33 5.20 14.71 -14.57
CA LEU A 33 4.25 14.45 -15.68
C LEU A 33 4.69 13.39 -16.71
N LYS A 34 5.98 13.06 -16.78
CA LYS A 34 6.56 12.09 -17.73
C LYS A 34 7.43 11.06 -17.02
N ALA A 35 6.97 10.58 -15.87
CA ALA A 35 7.66 9.53 -15.14
C ALA A 35 7.68 8.24 -15.97
N ASP A 36 8.85 7.58 -16.06
CA ASP A 36 8.97 6.25 -16.63
C ASP A 36 8.29 5.25 -15.67
N PRO A 37 7.22 4.54 -16.10
CA PRO A 37 6.50 3.60 -15.24
C PRO A 37 7.38 2.49 -14.67
N LYS A 38 8.44 2.09 -15.40
CA LYS A 38 9.37 1.04 -14.93
C LYS A 38 10.26 1.47 -13.76
N LYS A 39 10.29 2.78 -13.47
CA LYS A 39 11.05 3.37 -12.36
C LYS A 39 10.13 3.84 -11.23
N LEU A 40 8.83 3.57 -11.34
CA LEU A 40 7.86 3.76 -10.29
C LEU A 40 7.73 2.48 -9.48
N THR A 41 7.58 2.65 -8.17
CA THR A 41 7.18 1.59 -7.26
C THR A 41 6.09 2.15 -6.36
N ALA A 42 4.95 1.49 -6.34
CA ALA A 42 3.84 1.83 -5.47
C ALA A 42 3.84 0.86 -4.28
N VAL A 43 3.85 1.43 -3.07
CA VAL A 43 3.73 0.66 -1.84
C VAL A 43 2.44 1.04 -1.16
N PHE A 44 1.58 0.07 -0.93
CA PHE A 44 0.32 0.24 -0.20
C PHE A 44 0.41 -0.49 1.13
N THR A 45 -0.11 0.12 2.19
CA THR A 45 -0.32 -0.57 3.48
C THR A 45 -1.78 -0.50 3.84
N VAL A 46 -2.33 -1.65 4.17
CA VAL A 46 -3.71 -1.85 4.61
C VAL A 46 -3.68 -2.22 6.07
N GLN A 47 -4.25 -1.39 6.94
CA GLN A 47 -4.51 -1.73 8.33
C GLN A 47 -5.99 -2.10 8.51
N PHE A 48 -6.22 -3.33 8.96
CA PHE A 48 -7.56 -3.87 9.14
C PHE A 48 -8.17 -3.40 10.47
N LEU A 49 -9.50 -3.29 10.51
CA LEU A 49 -10.21 -2.79 11.69
C LEU A 49 -10.29 -3.83 12.81
N ASN A 50 -10.11 -5.10 12.49
CA ASN A 50 -10.16 -6.21 13.44
C ASN A 50 -9.39 -7.41 12.91
N LEU A 51 -9.07 -8.33 13.83
CA LEU A 51 -8.32 -9.56 13.55
C LEU A 51 -9.05 -10.48 12.56
N LYS A 52 -10.38 -10.55 12.60
CA LYS A 52 -11.16 -11.42 11.70
C LYS A 52 -10.99 -11.02 10.23
N MET A 53 -11.04 -9.72 9.94
CA MET A 53 -10.81 -9.19 8.60
C MET A 53 -9.37 -9.43 8.13
N TYR A 54 -8.39 -9.19 8.99
CA TYR A 54 -6.99 -9.45 8.70
C TYR A 54 -6.75 -10.92 8.37
N ASN A 55 -7.24 -11.85 9.21
CA ASN A 55 -7.08 -13.29 9.00
C ASN A 55 -7.74 -13.72 7.70
N ALA A 56 -8.98 -13.31 7.44
CA ALA A 56 -9.68 -13.65 6.20
C ALA A 56 -8.93 -13.14 4.95
N PHE A 57 -8.31 -11.96 5.03
CA PHE A 57 -7.50 -11.43 3.93
C PHE A 57 -6.19 -12.20 3.79
N ARG A 58 -5.48 -12.47 4.89
CA ARG A 58 -4.25 -13.26 4.89
C ARG A 58 -4.49 -14.65 4.32
N ASP A 59 -5.47 -15.39 4.84
CA ASP A 59 -5.76 -16.76 4.40
C ASP A 59 -6.06 -16.85 2.90
N ARG A 60 -6.56 -15.76 2.29
CA ARG A 60 -6.83 -15.68 0.85
C ARG A 60 -5.58 -15.40 -0.01
N TYR A 61 -4.64 -14.62 0.51
CA TYR A 61 -3.52 -14.04 -0.24
C TYR A 61 -2.14 -14.46 0.26
N ASP A 62 -2.07 -15.26 1.32
CA ASP A 62 -0.83 -15.85 1.80
C ASP A 62 -0.18 -16.69 0.70
N GLY A 63 1.14 -16.54 0.52
CA GLY A 63 1.88 -17.08 -0.61
C GLY A 63 1.88 -16.23 -1.89
N ASN A 64 1.13 -15.11 -1.96
CA ASN A 64 1.30 -14.15 -3.04
C ASN A 64 2.58 -13.31 -2.82
N PRO A 65 3.52 -13.28 -3.78
CA PRO A 65 4.83 -12.64 -3.59
C PRO A 65 4.78 -11.11 -3.45
N TYR A 66 3.67 -10.48 -3.84
CA TYR A 66 3.49 -9.03 -3.74
C TYR A 66 2.97 -8.59 -2.36
N TRP A 67 2.38 -9.52 -1.59
CA TRP A 67 1.83 -9.23 -0.27
C TRP A 67 2.80 -9.62 0.83
N THR A 68 3.01 -8.70 1.78
CA THR A 68 3.71 -8.95 3.04
C THR A 68 2.75 -8.72 4.19
N PHE A 69 2.68 -9.65 5.14
CA PHE A 69 1.74 -9.58 6.25
C PHE A 69 2.46 -9.20 7.55
N PHE A 70 1.84 -8.30 8.32
CA PHE A 70 2.33 -7.78 9.60
C PHE A 70 1.29 -8.09 10.70
N PRO A 71 1.37 -9.26 11.36
CA PRO A 71 0.36 -9.72 12.32
C PRO A 71 0.20 -8.79 13.53
N GLU A 72 1.29 -8.21 14.02
CA GLU A 72 1.30 -7.36 15.23
C GLU A 72 0.44 -6.10 15.06
N TRP A 73 0.27 -5.66 13.82
CA TRP A 73 -0.42 -4.44 13.45
C TRP A 73 -1.76 -4.71 12.75
N HIS A 74 -2.16 -5.99 12.62
CA HIS A 74 -3.24 -6.43 11.75
C HIS A 74 -3.18 -5.71 10.39
N SER A 75 -2.01 -5.78 9.74
CA SER A 75 -1.74 -5.01 8.53
C SER A 75 -1.14 -5.86 7.42
N ALA A 76 -1.31 -5.42 6.18
CA ALA A 76 -0.71 -6.05 5.01
C ALA A 76 -0.11 -4.97 4.08
N GLY A 77 1.10 -5.19 3.60
CA GLY A 77 1.78 -4.37 2.60
C GLY A 77 1.67 -5.00 1.22
N LEU A 78 1.44 -4.18 0.20
CA LEU A 78 1.48 -4.55 -1.22
C LEU A 78 2.52 -3.70 -1.92
N ILE A 79 3.41 -4.33 -2.69
CA ILE A 79 4.40 -3.65 -3.52
C ILE A 79 4.12 -3.95 -4.99
N PHE A 80 4.08 -2.91 -5.82
CA PHE A 80 3.84 -2.98 -7.26
C PHE A 80 4.84 -2.12 -8.04
#